data_AF-A0A265Q906-F1
#
_entry.id   AF-A0A265Q906-F1
#
_cell.length_a   1.000
_cell.length_b   1.000
_cell.length_c   1.000
_cell.angle_alpha   90.00
_cell.angle_beta   90.00
_cell.angle_gamma   90.00
#
_symmetry.space_group_name_H-M   'P 1'
#
loop_
_entity.id
_entity.type
_entity.pdbx_description
1 polymer ?
#
loop_
_entity_poly.entity_id
_entity_poly.type
_entity_poly.pdbx_seq_one_letter_code
_entity_poly.pdbx_strand_id
1 'polypeptide(L)' 'MYCKICGNDRVITNLLGQSICKECIDEITRTSVFDETYDLYKNLIRILLGYYISEKHQLNPVN' A
#
# COMPACT_ATOMS: atom_id res chain seq x y z
N MET A 1 -7.88 -8.80 10.66
CA MET A 1 -8.07 -8.38 9.24
C MET A 1 -6.72 -8.53 8.57
N TYR A 2 -6.65 -9.17 7.41
CA TYR A 2 -5.36 -9.53 6.81
C TYR A 2 -4.67 -8.34 6.15
N CYS A 3 -3.35 -8.25 6.31
CA CYS A 3 -2.52 -7.28 5.61
C CYS A 3 -2.56 -7.54 4.10
N LYS A 4 -2.84 -6.51 3.31
CA LYS A 4 -2.90 -6.60 1.84
C LYS A 4 -1.56 -6.95 1.20
N ILE A 5 -0.45 -6.68 1.89
CA ILE A 5 0.92 -6.96 1.41
C ILE A 5 1.35 -8.37 1.79
N CYS A 6 1.41 -8.69 3.09
CA CYS A 6 1.99 -9.95 3.56
C CYS A 6 0.97 -11.04 3.93
N GLY A 7 -0.34 -10.75 3.86
CA GLY A 7 -1.40 -11.70 4.16
C GLY A 7 -1.54 -12.06 5.65
N ASN A 8 -0.67 -11.57 6.53
CA ASN A 8 -0.72 -11.89 7.96
C ASN A 8 -1.85 -11.15 8.68
N ASP A 9 -2.42 -11.78 9.71
CA ASP A 9 -3.39 -11.15 10.62
C ASP A 9 -2.64 -10.41 11.74
N ARG A 10 -2.52 -9.09 11.61
CA ARG A 10 -1.73 -8.22 12.50
C ARG A 10 -2.45 -6.90 12.74
N VAL A 11 -1.84 -6.02 13.53
CA VAL A 11 -2.34 -4.64 13.72
C VAL A 11 -2.31 -3.91 12.39
N ILE A 12 -3.52 -3.61 11.88
CA ILE A 12 -3.72 -2.99 10.58
C ILE A 12 -3.90 -1.48 10.72
N THR A 13 -3.22 -0.73 9.86
CA THR A 13 -3.48 0.68 9.57
C THR A 13 -4.12 0.79 8.19
N ASN A 14 -5.07 1.72 8.02
CA ASN A 14 -5.60 2.02 6.69
C ASN A 14 -4.67 3.02 5.98
N LEU A 15 -4.03 2.56 4.90
CA LEU A 15 -3.16 3.39 4.06
C LEU A 15 -3.68 3.33 2.63
N LEU A 16 -4.00 4.49 2.06
CA LEU A 16 -4.54 4.60 0.69
C LEU A 16 -5.79 3.73 0.47
N GLY A 17 -6.68 3.65 1.47
CA GLY A 17 -7.87 2.80 1.42
C GLY A 17 -7.61 1.31 1.67
N GLN A 18 -6.34 0.90 1.78
CA GLN A 18 -5.94 -0.50 1.91
C GLN A 18 -5.56 -0.85 3.35
N SER A 19 -5.85 -2.09 3.73
CA SER A 19 -5.54 -2.65 5.05
C SER A 19 -4.10 -3.15 5.09
N ILE A 20 -3.17 -2.37 5.67
CA ILE A 20 -1.74 -2.70 5.69
C ILE A 20 -1.23 -2.76 7.12
N CYS A 21 -0.46 -3.81 7.48
CA CYS A 21 0.11 -3.91 8.82
C CYS A 21 1.29 -2.96 9.02
N LYS A 22 1.54 -2.60 10.29
CA LYS A 22 2.61 -1.66 10.64
C LYS A 22 3.98 -2.13 10.18
N GLU A 23 4.28 -3.43 10.26
CA GLU A 23 5.59 -3.96 9.90
C GLU A 23 5.90 -3.80 8.41
N CYS A 24 4.91 -4.00 7.53
CA CYS A 24 5.11 -3.74 6.11
C CYS A 24 5.34 -2.25 5.82
N ILE A 25 4.68 -1.35 6.56
CA ILE A 25 4.91 0.09 6.45
C ILE A 25 6.31 0.45 6.95
N ASP A 26 6.71 -0.08 8.11
CA ASP A 26 8.01 0.15 8.71
C ASP A 26 9.14 -0.39 7.81
N GLU A 27 8.93 -1.53 7.15
CA GLU A 27 9.87 -2.09 6.19
C GLU A 27 10.04 -1.16 4.98
N ILE A 28 8.94 -0.80 4.30
CA ILE A 28 8.95 0.11 3.14
C ILE A 28 9.64 1.44 3.48
N THR A 29 9.33 2.01 4.63
CA THR A 29 9.85 3.33 5.04
C THR A 29 11.31 3.31 5.44
N ARG A 30 11.85 2.14 5.81
CA ARG A 30 13.26 1.97 6.19
C ARG A 30 14.13 1.43 5.05
N THR A 31 13.53 0.90 3.98
CA THR A 31 14.28 0.45 2.80
C THR A 31 15.08 1.60 2.20
N SER A 32 16.40 1.40 2.11
CA SER A 32 17.31 2.34 1.45
C SER A 32 17.03 2.40 -0.04
N VAL A 33 17.22 3.56 -0.67
CA VAL A 33 17.14 3.71 -2.14
C VAL A 33 18.16 2.87 -2.91
N PHE A 34 19.19 2.38 -2.23
CA PHE A 34 20.24 1.52 -2.79
C PHE A 34 19.98 0.02 -2.53
N ASP A 35 18.92 -0.32 -1.81
CA ASP A 35 18.54 -1.70 -1.53
C ASP A 35 17.89 -2.33 -2.76
N GLU A 36 18.16 -3.60 -3.03
CA GLU A 36 17.57 -4.34 -4.16
C GLU A 36 16.03 -4.42 -4.07
N THR A 37 15.49 -4.37 -2.86
CA THR A 37 14.04 -4.39 -2.60
C THR A 37 13.39 -3.02 -2.81
N TYR A 38 14.17 -1.95 -3.00
CA TYR A 38 13.62 -0.60 -3.19
C TYR A 38 12.73 -0.51 -4.43
N ASP A 39 13.15 -1.09 -5.56
CA ASP A 39 12.36 -1.07 -6.78
C ASP A 39 11.07 -1.91 -6.65
N LEU A 40 11.11 -2.98 -5.87
CA LEU A 40 9.91 -3.75 -5.51
C LEU A 40 8.92 -2.87 -4.74
N TYR A 41 9.37 -2.20 -3.68
CA TYR A 41 8.49 -1.36 -2.86
C TYR A 41 8.00 -0.11 -3.59
N LYS A 42 8.84 0.49 -4.43
CA LYS A 42 8.43 1.58 -5.33
C LYS A 42 7.29 1.15 -6.26
N ASN A 43 7.38 -0.04 -6.85
CA ASN A 43 6.31 -0.55 -7.72
C ASN A 43 5.04 -0.89 -6.93
N LEU A 44 5.19 -1.45 -5.73
CA LEU A 44 4.06 -1.71 -4.83
C LEU A 44 3.29 -0.43 -4.48
N ILE A 45 3.98 0.64 -4.09
CA ILE A 45 3.34 1.93 -3.79
C ILE A 45 2.62 2.49 -5.01
N ARG A 46 3.18 2.36 -6.23
CA ARG A 46 2.50 2.79 -7.46
C ARG A 46 1.18 2.05 -7.67
N ILE A 47 1.15 0.74 -7.42
CA ILE A 47 -0.06 -0.07 -7.53
C ILE A 47 -1.10 0.36 -6.49
N LEU A 48 -0.69 0.55 -5.23
CA LEU A 48 -1.58 0.99 -4.15
C LEU A 48 -2.21 2.37 -4.44
N LEU A 49 -1.40 3.32 -4.94
CA LEU A 49 -1.89 4.62 -5.40
C LEU A 49 -2.88 4.50 -6.57
N GLY A 50 -2.60 3.60 -7.52
CA GLY A 50 -3.49 3.32 -8.64
C GLY A 50 -4.88 2.87 -8.18
N TYR A 51 -4.96 1.98 -7.20
CA TYR A 51 -6.24 1.54 -6.62
C TYR A 51 -6.97 2.69 -5.91
N TYR A 52 -6.27 3.43 -5.06
CA TYR A 52 -6.87 4.55 -4.32
C TYR A 52 -7.44 5.63 -5.24
N ILE A 53 -6.71 5.98 -6.31
CA ILE A 53 -7.19 6.94 -7.30
C ILE A 53 -8.39 6.37 -8.07
N SER A 54 -8.37 5.10 -8.44
CA SER A 54 -9.47 4.47 -9.19
C SER A 54 -10.75 4.38 -8.36
N GLU A 55 -10.66 4.02 -7.07
CA GLU A 55 -11.80 4.05 -6.15
C GLU A 55 -12.40 5.46 -6.04
N LYS A 56 -11.55 6.51 -6.00
CA LYS A 56 -12.02 7.89 -6.01
C LYS A 56 -12.78 8.26 -7.29
N HIS A 57 -12.39 7.70 -8.44
CA HIS A 57 -13.12 7.92 -9.70
C HIS A 57 -14.48 7.23 -9.71
N GLN A 58 -14.66 6.11 -9.01
CA GLN A 58 -15.98 5.46 -8.87
C GLN A 58 -16.96 6.28 -8.01
N LEU A 59 -16.47 7.10 -7.09
CA LEU A 59 -17.30 7.93 -6.20
C LEU A 59 -17.82 9.22 -6.84
N ASN A 60 -17.33 9.60 -8.03
CA ASN A 60 -17.85 10.72 -8.80
C ASN A 60 -18.40 10.23 -10.15
N PRO A 61 -19.62 9.68 -10.21
CA PRO A 61 -20.34 9.65 -11.48
C PRO A 61 -20.55 11.11 -11.90
N VAL A 62 -19.94 11.50 -13.01
CA VAL A 62 -20.21 12.78 -13.66
C VAL A 62 -21.68 12.73 -14.08
N ASN A 63 -22.54 13.50 -13.40
CA ASN A 63 -23.91 13.76 -13.85
C ASN A 63 -23.91 14.51 -15.18
#